data_AF-A0A3R8W0Y2-F1
#
_entry.id   AF-A0A3R8W0Y2-F1
#
_cell.length_a   1.000
_cell.length_b   1.000
_cell.length_c   1.000
_cell.angle_alpha   90.00
_cell.angle_beta   90.00
_cell.angle_gamma   90.00
#
_symmetry.space_group_name_H-M   'P 1'
#
loop_
_entity.id
_entity.type
_entity.pdbx_description
1 polymer ?
#
loop_
_entity_poly.entity_id
_entity_poly.type
_entity_poly.pdbx_seq_one_letter_code
_entity_poly.pdbx_strand_id
1 'polypeptide(L)'
;MAIFLFVPATGHDALNGALTSLQAENRLDFIKLPKEGIFISFHGTAQELSNILGVTDGSNGTGVVVGVSSYYGRGPTNIWDWISSRWES
;
A
#
# COMPACT_ATOMS: atom_id res chain seq x y z
N MET A 1 -6.36 11.02 3.28
CA MET A 1 -6.46 10.02 2.18
C MET A 1 -6.85 8.67 2.77
N ALA A 2 -7.27 7.68 1.97
CA ALA A 2 -7.49 6.33 2.49
C ALA A 2 -6.16 5.57 2.56
N ILE A 3 -5.97 4.77 3.61
CA ILE A 3 -4.80 3.92 3.79
C ILE A 3 -5.20 2.48 3.53
N PHE A 4 -4.38 1.81 2.74
CA PHE A 4 -4.53 0.40 2.38
C PHE A 4 -3.28 -0.37 2.80
N LEU A 5 -3.48 -1.61 3.20
CA LEU A 5 -2.41 -2.59 3.37
C LEU A 5 -2.47 -3.55 2.20
N PHE A 6 -1.40 -3.60 1.41
CA PHE A 6 -1.19 -4.66 0.46
C PHE A 6 -0.42 -5.80 1.13
N VAL A 7 -0.99 -7.01 1.07
CA VAL A 7 -0.35 -8.24 1.56
C VAL A 7 -0.03 -9.14 0.35
N PRO A 8 1.25 -9.30 -0.02
CA PRO A 8 1.63 -10.18 -1.12
C PRO A 8 1.27 -11.64 -0.80
N ALA A 9 0.73 -12.36 -1.78
CA ALA A 9 0.52 -13.82 -1.71
C ALA A 9 1.77 -14.60 -2.17
N THR A 10 2.56 -13.98 -3.04
CA THR A 10 3.90 -14.40 -3.46
C THR A 10 4.81 -13.17 -3.40
N GLY A 11 6.13 -13.34 -3.18
CA GLY A 11 7.09 -12.26 -2.87
C GLY A 11 6.89 -10.90 -3.58
N HIS A 12 7.28 -9.83 -2.91
CA HIS A 12 6.92 -8.44 -3.22
C HIS A 12 7.68 -7.76 -4.38
N ASP A 13 8.58 -8.46 -5.07
CA ASP A 13 9.47 -7.84 -6.07
C ASP A 13 8.74 -7.30 -7.30
N ALA A 14 7.64 -7.95 -7.70
CA ALA A 14 6.89 -7.59 -8.91
C ALA A 14 6.17 -6.23 -8.79
N LEU A 15 5.82 -5.79 -7.58
CA LEU A 15 5.05 -4.54 -7.35
C LEU A 15 5.92 -3.30 -7.16
N ASN A 16 7.22 -3.47 -6.93
CA ASN A 16 8.12 -2.36 -6.65
C ASN A 16 8.18 -1.35 -7.81
N GLY A 17 8.14 -1.84 -9.05
CA GLY A 17 8.12 -0.99 -10.25
C GLY A 17 6.87 -0.13 -10.31
N ALA A 18 5.69 -0.78 -10.23
CA ALA A 18 4.39 -0.10 -10.28
C ALA A 18 4.25 0.94 -9.16
N LEU A 19 4.63 0.60 -7.93
CA LEU A 19 4.56 1.52 -6.79
C LEU A 19 5.45 2.75 -6.99
N THR A 20 6.70 2.55 -7.44
CA THR A 20 7.64 3.66 -7.66
C THR A 20 7.15 4.58 -8.78
N SER A 21 6.62 4.01 -9.88
CA SER A 21 6.05 4.79 -10.98
C SER A 21 4.84 5.61 -10.54
N LEU A 22 3.89 4.99 -9.82
CA LEU A 22 2.69 5.68 -9.34
C LEU A 22 2.99 6.75 -8.28
N GLN A 23 4.03 6.55 -7.47
CA GLN A 23 4.52 7.56 -6.52
C GLN A 23 5.17 8.75 -7.24
N ALA A 24 5.97 8.51 -8.28
CA ALA A 24 6.57 9.56 -9.09
C ALA A 24 5.51 10.41 -9.83
N GLU A 25 4.38 9.80 -10.19
CA GLU A 25 3.21 10.48 -10.76
C GLU A 25 2.34 11.19 -9.69
N ASN A 26 2.74 11.15 -8.42
CA ASN A 26 1.99 11.68 -7.28
C ASN A 26 0.55 11.12 -7.18
N ARG A 27 0.35 9.87 -7.61
CA ARG A 27 -0.96 9.19 -7.57
C ARG A 27 -1.19 8.43 -6.28
N LEU A 28 -0.12 8.02 -5.61
CA LEU A 28 -0.14 7.37 -4.32
C LEU A 28 1.16 7.66 -3.55
N ASP A 29 1.16 7.35 -2.26
CA ASP A 29 2.36 7.27 -1.45
C ASP A 29 2.41 5.91 -0.74
N PHE A 30 3.59 5.42 -0.38
CA PHE A 30 3.70 4.11 0.26
C PHE A 30 4.87 4.00 1.24
N ILE A 31 4.74 3.07 2.19
CA ILE A 31 5.81 2.67 3.10
C ILE A 31 5.84 1.14 3.21
N LYS A 32 7.04 0.55 3.08
CA LYS A 32 7.23 -0.90 3.19
C LYS A 32 7.35 -1.32 4.65
N LEU A 33 6.76 -2.45 4.99
CA LEU A 33 6.98 -3.09 6.27
C LEU A 33 8.33 -3.82 6.29
N PRO A 34 8.93 -4.08 7.47
CA PRO A 34 10.24 -4.73 7.57
C PRO A 34 10.30 -6.17 7.05
N LYS A 35 9.16 -6.83 6.86
CA LYS A 35 9.07 -8.20 6.35
C LYS A 35 8.21 -8.25 5.09
N GLU A 36 6.92 -8.42 5.29
CA GLU A 36 5.94 -8.58 4.23
C GLU A 36 4.84 -7.55 4.42
N GLY A 37 4.43 -6.95 3.31
CA GLY A 37 3.35 -6.01 3.25
C GLY A 37 3.80 -4.56 3.06
N ILE A 38 2.90 -3.79 2.46
CA ILE A 38 3.15 -2.41 2.06
C ILE A 38 1.92 -1.61 2.44
N PHE A 39 2.12 -0.55 3.21
CA PHE A 39 1.07 0.44 3.41
C PHE A 39 1.08 1.42 2.26
N ILE A 40 -0.10 1.74 1.75
CA ILE A 40 -0.31 2.58 0.58
C ILE A 40 -1.37 3.62 0.93
N SER A 41 -1.04 4.89 0.75
CA SER A 41 -1.97 6.01 0.83
C SER A 41 -2.46 6.32 -0.57
N PHE A 42 -3.76 6.21 -0.79
CA PHE A 42 -4.36 6.34 -2.10
C PHE A 42 -5.72 7.04 -2.00
N HIS A 43 -6.07 7.78 -3.05
CA HIS A 43 -7.39 8.37 -3.20
C HIS A 43 -8.29 7.45 -4.03
N GLY A 44 -9.24 6.79 -3.37
CA GLY A 44 -10.18 5.88 -4.01
C GLY A 44 -10.47 4.65 -3.15
N THR A 45 -10.88 3.58 -3.81
CA THR A 45 -11.29 2.30 -3.22
C THR A 45 -10.19 1.25 -3.31
N ALA A 46 -10.32 0.18 -2.51
CA ALA A 46 -9.40 -0.97 -2.58
C ALA A 46 -9.43 -1.64 -3.97
N GLN A 47 -10.58 -1.65 -4.64
CA GLN A 47 -10.71 -2.21 -5.99
C GLN A 47 -9.97 -1.37 -7.02
N GLU A 48 -10.13 -0.04 -6.99
CA GLU A 48 -9.39 0.87 -7.87
C GLU A 48 -7.88 0.73 -7.64
N LEU A 49 -7.45 0.66 -6.38
CA LEU A 49 -6.05 0.43 -6.04
C LEU A 49 -5.55 -0.92 -6.60
N SER A 50 -6.30 -2.00 -6.39
CA SER A 50 -5.97 -3.34 -6.93
C SER A 50 -5.83 -3.35 -8.45
N ASN A 51 -6.71 -2.61 -9.14
CA ASN A 51 -6.68 -2.49 -10.59
C ASN A 51 -5.44 -1.74 -11.08
N ILE A 52 -5.12 -0.57 -10.50
CA ILE A 52 -3.96 0.22 -10.93
C ILE A 52 -2.63 -0.45 -10.58
N LEU A 53 -2.61 -1.25 -9.52
CA LEU A 53 -1.44 -2.02 -9.14
C LEU A 53 -1.24 -3.27 -10.01
N GLY A 54 -2.19 -3.65 -10.87
CA GLY A 54 -2.09 -4.88 -11.67
C GLY A 54 -2.21 -6.16 -10.83
N VAL A 55 -2.90 -6.08 -9.69
CA VAL A 55 -3.15 -7.23 -8.80
C VAL A 55 -4.40 -7.99 -9.28
N THR A 56 -5.42 -7.27 -9.75
CA THR A 56 -6.69 -7.86 -10.21
C THR A 56 -6.50 -8.80 -11.42
N ASP A 57 -5.59 -8.46 -12.34
CA ASP A 57 -5.27 -9.24 -13.53
C ASP A 57 -3.98 -10.08 -13.39
N GLY A 58 -3.29 -9.95 -12.25
CA GLY A 58 -2.04 -10.66 -11.94
C GLY A 58 -0.81 -10.15 -12.70
N SER A 59 -0.91 -9.04 -13.45
CA SER A 59 0.18 -8.51 -14.28
C SER A 59 1.42 -8.10 -13.48
N ASN A 60 1.23 -7.63 -12.24
CA ASN A 60 2.32 -7.22 -11.34
C ASN A 60 2.41 -8.08 -10.07
N GLY A 61 1.84 -9.29 -10.10
CA GLY A 61 1.89 -10.24 -8.99
C GLY A 61 0.53 -10.45 -8.30
N THR A 62 0.55 -11.25 -7.24
CA THR A 62 -0.66 -11.68 -6.53
C THR A 62 -0.63 -11.25 -5.07
N GLY A 63 -1.78 -10.86 -4.54
CA GLY A 63 -1.91 -10.42 -3.15
C GLY A 63 -3.30 -9.87 -2.85
N VAL A 64 -3.45 -9.35 -1.64
CA VAL A 64 -4.72 -8.82 -1.14
C VAL A 64 -4.54 -7.35 -0.76
N VAL A 65 -5.46 -6.50 -1.21
CA VAL A 65 -5.55 -5.10 -0.79
C VAL A 65 -6.62 -4.98 0.30
N VAL A 66 -6.22 -4.50 1.47
CA VAL A 66 -7.08 -4.36 2.65
C VAL A 66 -7.21 -2.88 3.02
N GLY A 67 -8.43 -2.37 3.16
CA GLY A 67 -8.64 -1.02 3.70
C GLY A 67 -8.34 -0.96 5.19
N VAL A 68 -7.54 0.03 5.62
CA VAL A 68 -7.17 0.22 7.02
C VAL A 68 -8.10 1.25 7.64
N SER A 69 -8.89 0.83 8.63
CA SER A 69 -9.82 1.69 9.39
C SER A 69 -9.32 2.04 10.80
N SER A 70 -8.35 1.30 11.33
CA SER A 70 -7.76 1.48 12.67
C SER A 70 -6.37 0.84 12.71
N TYR A 71 -5.45 1.35 13.52
CA TYR A 71 -4.18 0.69 13.84
C TYR A 71 -3.90 0.74 15.35
N TYR A 72 -3.27 -0.31 15.87
CA TYR A 72 -2.84 -0.42 17.25
C TYR A 72 -1.76 -1.52 17.37
N GLY A 73 -0.96 -1.52 18.45
CA GLY A 73 0.05 -2.54 18.72
C GLY A 73 1.44 -1.97 19.00
N ARG A 74 2.48 -2.72 18.62
CA ARG A 74 3.88 -2.30 18.69
C ARG A 74 4.49 -2.40 17.30
N GLY A 75 5.01 -1.28 16.79
CA GLY A 75 5.73 -1.26 15.53
C GLY A 75 6.77 -0.13 15.52
N PRO A 76 7.63 -0.08 14.49
CA PRO A 76 8.60 1.00 14.31
C PRO A 76 7.93 2.37 14.27
N THR A 77 8.45 3.35 15.03
CA THR A 77 7.84 4.69 15.17
C THR A 77 7.58 5.37 13.83
N ASN A 78 8.49 5.22 12.87
CA ASN A 78 8.36 5.81 11.54
C ASN A 78 7.10 5.34 10.76
N ILE A 79 6.65 4.09 10.98
CA ILE A 79 5.41 3.59 10.34
C ILE A 79 4.19 4.25 10.97
N TRP A 80 4.19 4.46 12.28
CA TRP A 80 3.08 5.07 13.01
C TRP A 80 2.94 6.54 12.64
N ASP A 81 4.07 7.25 12.58
CA ASP A 81 4.11 8.65 12.14
C ASP A 81 3.63 8.77 10.68
N TRP A 82 4.03 7.84 9.81
CA TRP A 82 3.56 7.80 8.43
C TRP A 82 2.05 7.57 8.35
N ILE A 83 1.50 6.58 9.05
CA ILE A 83 0.04 6.31 9.02
C ILE A 83 -0.74 7.52 9.56
N SER A 84 -0.32 8.07 10.70
CA SER A 84 -0.99 9.21 11.34
C SER A 84 -1.05 10.42 10.39
N SER A 85 0.10 10.78 9.80
CA SER A 85 0.18 11.92 8.89
C SER A 85 -0.64 11.79 7.60
N ARG A 86 -0.86 10.57 7.08
CA ARG A 86 -1.66 10.34 5.84
C ARG A 86 -3.17 10.27 6.11
N TRP A 87 -3.57 9.96 7.35
CA TRP A 87 -4.98 10.06 7.76
C TRP A 87 -5.41 11.49 8.04
N GLU A 88 -4.51 12.31 8.58
CA GLU A 88 -4.80 13.73 8.86
C GLU A 88 -4.76 14.62 7.60
N SER A 89 -4.14 14.13 6.52
CA SER A 89 -4.03 14.82 5.22
C SER A 89 -5.20 14.53 4.27
#